data_AF-A0A662LPG1-F1
#
_entry.id   AF-A0A662LPG1-F1
#
_cell.length_a   1.000
_cell.length_b   1.000
_cell.length_c   1.000
_cell.angle_alpha   90.00
_cell.angle_beta   90.00
_cell.angle_gamma   90.00
#
_symmetry.space_group_name_H-M   'P 1'
#
loop_
_entity.id
_entity.type
_entity.pdbx_description
1 polymer ?
#
loop_
_entity_poly.entity_id
_entity_poly.type
_entity_poly.pdbx_seq_one_letter_code
_entity_poly.pdbx_strand_id
1 'polypeptide(L)'
;MKAKEHYRGVEDPIGGIFDLAEKVSEKASKFLLYSHFALIFTLTSLFFILILAVAIKNLFVSMVLGAIFLMGFVALFLLLSLKRFLNEFSFRYSAIKAMREGPPLAKVPKGRNPTERFINHLRAANRSFDKLLKRTPEVLRKDAYVKGASGRRYHYDAFIIIRPPLLSRIIRGSGGYSLFIKELKREPGEDYIKKITEELADISRAHGVLPSRVTLIFKAPRGYAGIDEDLYRKVVDEGVHLPGKRRTRINFQIVAELEDGTYDFIPAIPDIPGVLP
;
A
#
# COMPACT_ATOMS: atom_id res chain seq x y z
N MET A 1 8.77 0.72 42.03
CA MET A 1 7.50 0.01 41.77
C MET A 1 6.39 1.02 41.54
N LYS A 2 5.90 1.17 40.31
CA LYS A 2 4.63 1.86 40.02
C LYS A 2 3.79 0.95 39.12
N ALA A 3 3.07 0.04 39.76
CA ALA A 3 2.07 -0.80 39.11
C ALA A 3 0.75 -0.53 39.83
N LYS A 4 -0.18 0.10 39.12
CA LYS A 4 -1.64 -0.02 39.21
C LYS A 4 -2.27 1.17 38.48
N GLU A 5 -2.22 1.13 37.15
CA GLU A 5 -3.30 1.74 36.38
C GLU A 5 -4.47 0.77 36.46
N HIS A 6 -5.51 1.19 37.17
CA HIS A 6 -6.76 0.47 37.25
C HIS A 6 -7.36 0.34 35.85
N TYR A 7 -7.49 -0.90 35.37
CA TYR A 7 -8.29 -1.27 34.21
C TYR A 7 -9.75 -0.92 34.55
N ARG A 8 -10.20 0.29 34.18
CA ARG A 8 -11.62 0.58 34.13
C ARG A 8 -12.20 -0.25 32.99
N GLY A 9 -13.23 -1.03 33.30
CA GLY A 9 -13.93 -1.86 32.33
C GLY A 9 -14.26 -1.05 31.10
N VAL A 10 -13.95 -1.61 29.93
CA VAL A 10 -14.26 -0.99 28.66
C VAL A 10 -15.78 -1.09 28.48
N GLU A 11 -16.50 0.02 28.64
CA GLU A 11 -17.97 0.07 28.49
C GLU A 11 -18.41 -0.28 27.06
N ASP A 12 -17.54 -0.03 26.07
CA ASP A 12 -17.67 -0.49 24.68
C ASP A 12 -16.40 -1.25 24.25
N PRO A 13 -16.36 -2.60 24.35
CA PRO A 13 -15.17 -3.39 24.01
C PRO A 13 -14.74 -3.22 22.55
N ILE A 14 -15.68 -2.90 21.64
CA ILE A 14 -15.37 -2.63 20.24
C ILE A 14 -14.68 -1.27 20.14
N GLY A 15 -15.26 -0.22 20.73
CA GLY A 15 -14.66 1.11 20.83
C GLY A 15 -13.25 1.10 21.44
N GLY A 16 -13.04 0.37 22.54
CA GLY A 16 -11.74 0.27 23.19
C GLY A 16 -10.67 -0.44 22.34
N ILE A 17 -11.03 -1.47 21.57
CA ILE A 17 -10.12 -2.10 20.59
C ILE A 17 -9.77 -1.09 19.49
N PHE A 18 -10.73 -0.29 19.04
CA PHE A 18 -10.51 0.74 18.03
C PHE A 18 -9.60 1.86 18.52
N ASP A 19 -9.81 2.37 19.73
CA ASP A 19 -8.95 3.40 20.35
C ASP A 19 -7.51 2.90 20.52
N LEU A 20 -7.36 1.62 20.89
CA LEU A 20 -6.06 0.97 20.98
C LEU A 20 -5.41 0.88 19.59
N ALA A 21 -6.18 0.44 18.59
CA ALA A 21 -5.72 0.32 17.22
C ALA A 21 -5.34 1.68 16.61
N GLU A 22 -6.04 2.75 16.97
CA GLU A 22 -5.74 4.12 16.57
C GLU A 22 -4.38 4.58 17.12
N LYS A 23 -4.16 4.40 18.42
CA LYS A 23 -2.86 4.71 19.07
C LYS A 23 -1.71 3.92 18.46
N VAL A 24 -1.94 2.67 18.06
CA VAL A 24 -0.93 1.86 17.35
C VAL A 24 -0.69 2.40 15.95
N SER A 25 -1.74 2.76 15.21
CA SER A 25 -1.65 3.31 13.85
C SER A 25 -0.91 4.65 13.81
N GLU A 26 -1.20 5.58 14.73
CA GLU A 26 -0.50 6.86 14.83
C GLU A 26 1.02 6.66 15.03
N LYS A 27 1.38 5.67 15.84
CA LYS A 27 2.79 5.32 16.11
C LYS A 27 3.40 4.42 15.05
N ALA A 28 2.60 3.78 14.18
CA ALA A 28 3.06 2.80 13.21
C ALA A 28 4.10 3.38 12.25
N SER A 29 3.92 4.63 11.79
CA SER A 29 4.91 5.31 10.94
C SER A 29 6.29 5.44 11.61
N LYS A 30 6.31 5.79 12.91
CA LYS A 30 7.54 5.88 13.72
C LYS A 30 8.13 4.50 13.98
N PHE A 31 7.30 3.51 14.30
CA PHE A 31 7.76 2.13 14.49
C PHE A 31 8.31 1.51 13.20
N LEU A 32 7.72 1.81 12.04
CA LEU A 32 8.25 1.41 10.75
C LEU A 32 9.61 2.05 10.48
N LEU A 33 9.75 3.35 10.76
CA LEU A 33 11.05 4.03 10.66
C LEU A 33 12.10 3.42 11.59
N TYR A 34 11.77 3.20 12.86
CA TYR A 34 12.68 2.57 13.83
C TYR A 34 13.01 1.13 13.49
N SER A 35 12.03 0.35 13.00
CA SER A 35 12.28 -1.02 12.53
C SER A 35 13.27 -1.03 11.36
N HIS A 36 13.20 -0.02 10.48
CA HIS A 36 14.12 0.09 9.36
C HIS A 36 15.54 0.44 9.82
N PHE A 37 15.68 1.40 10.74
CA PHE A 37 16.98 1.69 11.37
C PHE A 37 17.54 0.48 12.10
N ALA A 38 16.72 -0.23 12.87
CA ALA A 38 17.10 -1.43 13.58
C ALA A 38 17.55 -2.54 12.62
N LEU A 39 16.87 -2.71 11.47
CA LEU A 39 17.29 -3.66 10.43
C LEU A 39 18.67 -3.31 9.84
N ILE A 40 18.89 -2.04 9.47
CA ILE A 40 20.18 -1.58 8.95
C ILE A 40 21.27 -1.79 9.99
N PHE A 41 21.03 -1.37 11.22
CA PHE A 41 21.96 -1.52 12.33
C PHE A 41 22.31 -3.00 12.54
N THR A 42 21.31 -3.88 12.61
CA THR A 42 21.49 -5.33 12.81
C THR A 42 22.31 -5.94 11.66
N LEU A 43 22.03 -5.60 10.41
CA LEU A 43 22.80 -6.07 9.25
C LEU A 43 24.25 -5.60 9.31
N THR A 44 24.48 -4.34 9.70
CA THR A 44 25.81 -3.75 9.80
C THR A 44 26.62 -4.39 10.94
N SER A 45 25.98 -4.62 12.09
CA SER A 45 26.57 -5.34 13.22
C SER A 45 26.91 -6.78 12.86
N LEU A 46 26.01 -7.51 12.18
CA LEU A 46 26.28 -8.87 11.70
C LEU A 46 27.48 -8.93 10.75
N PHE A 47 27.58 -7.98 9.82
CA PHE A 47 28.72 -7.88 8.91
C PHE A 47 30.03 -7.63 9.66
N PHE A 48 30.02 -6.74 10.65
CA PHE A 48 31.21 -6.45 11.46
C PHE A 48 31.63 -7.65 12.33
N ILE A 49 30.66 -8.34 12.93
CA ILE A 49 30.90 -9.57 13.72
C ILE A 49 31.52 -10.66 12.83
N LEU A 50 31.02 -10.82 11.60
CA LEU A 50 31.57 -11.79 10.64
C LEU A 50 33.04 -11.49 10.30
N ILE A 51 33.37 -10.23 10.00
CA ILE A 51 34.76 -9.80 9.74
C ILE A 51 35.64 -10.09 10.96
N LEU A 52 35.19 -9.72 12.16
CA LEU A 52 35.95 -9.89 13.38
C LEU A 52 36.16 -11.38 13.72
N ALA A 53 35.18 -12.23 13.48
CA ALA A 53 35.26 -13.67 13.70
C ALA A 53 36.30 -14.36 12.79
N VAL A 54 36.46 -13.86 11.55
CA VAL A 54 37.47 -14.33 10.59
C VAL A 54 38.86 -13.78 10.90
N ALA A 55 38.96 -12.53 11.35
CA ALA A 55 40.22 -11.88 11.68
C ALA A 55 40.89 -12.46 12.94
N ILE A 56 40.08 -12.87 13.92
CA ILE A 56 40.58 -13.43 15.18
C ILE A 56 40.86 -14.93 15.00
N LYS A 57 42.12 -15.35 15.17
CA LYS A 57 42.56 -16.75 15.09
C LYS A 57 42.31 -17.57 16.36
N ASN A 58 41.51 -17.06 17.30
CA ASN A 58 41.18 -17.72 18.56
C ASN A 58 39.83 -18.44 18.44
N LEU A 59 39.85 -19.77 18.49
CA LEU A 59 38.67 -20.62 18.32
C LEU A 59 37.54 -20.31 19.32
N PHE A 60 37.87 -20.05 20.58
CA PHE A 60 36.87 -19.73 21.61
C PHE A 60 36.16 -18.41 21.30
N VAL A 61 36.93 -17.40 20.91
CA VAL A 61 36.39 -16.08 20.55
C VAL A 61 35.54 -16.19 19.28
N SER A 62 35.99 -16.90 18.25
CA SER A 62 35.20 -17.13 17.03
C SER A 62 33.91 -17.90 17.31
N MET A 63 33.91 -18.86 18.24
CA MET A 63 32.70 -19.58 18.67
C MET A 63 31.69 -18.65 19.36
N VAL A 64 32.14 -17.80 20.27
CA VAL A 64 31.28 -16.80 20.93
C VAL A 64 30.72 -15.79 19.92
N LEU A 65 31.54 -15.27 19.01
CA LEU A 65 31.08 -14.38 17.94
C LEU A 65 30.08 -15.08 17.01
N GLY A 66 30.30 -16.36 16.71
CA GLY A 66 29.36 -17.17 15.93
C GLY A 66 27.99 -17.30 16.61
N ALA A 67 27.95 -17.48 17.92
CA ALA A 67 26.70 -17.50 18.69
C ALA A 67 25.97 -16.14 18.66
N ILE A 68 26.71 -15.04 18.86
CA ILE A 68 26.15 -13.67 18.75
C ILE A 68 25.64 -13.40 17.34
N PHE A 69 26.37 -13.85 16.31
CA PHE A 69 25.95 -13.73 14.92
C PHE A 69 24.64 -14.48 14.65
N LEU A 70 24.49 -15.70 15.16
CA LEU A 70 23.25 -16.47 15.04
C LEU A 70 22.09 -15.76 15.75
N MET A 71 22.32 -15.22 16.94
CA MET A 71 21.32 -14.45 17.70
C MET A 71 20.90 -13.18 16.95
N GLY A 72 21.85 -12.49 16.30
CA GLY A 72 21.55 -11.34 15.45
C GLY A 72 20.73 -11.72 14.22
N PHE A 73 20.89 -12.94 13.67
CA PHE A 73 20.06 -13.45 12.58
C PHE A 73 18.61 -13.70 13.02
N VAL A 74 18.41 -14.21 14.24
CA VAL A 74 17.07 -14.34 14.84
C VAL A 74 16.43 -12.96 15.03
N ALA A 75 17.19 -11.99 15.56
CA ALA A 75 16.71 -10.61 15.71
C ALA A 75 16.32 -9.98 14.37
N LEU A 76 17.11 -10.21 13.31
CA LEU A 76 16.81 -9.77 11.95
C LEU A 76 15.47 -10.34 11.46
N PHE A 77 15.23 -11.64 11.65
CA PHE A 77 13.99 -12.29 11.25
C PHE A 77 12.77 -11.71 11.99
N LEU A 78 12.89 -11.49 13.30
CA LEU A 78 11.85 -10.87 14.11
C LEU A 78 11.54 -9.44 13.66
N LEU A 79 12.57 -8.64 13.37
CA LEU A 79 12.39 -7.28 12.86
C LEU A 79 11.71 -7.25 11.48
N LEU A 80 12.07 -8.18 10.60
CA LEU A 80 11.42 -8.33 9.30
C LEU A 80 9.93 -8.71 9.46
N SER A 81 9.63 -9.62 10.39
CA SER A 81 8.26 -10.02 10.71
C SER A 81 7.45 -8.85 11.28
N LEU A 82 8.02 -8.11 12.25
CA LEU A 82 7.40 -6.93 12.84
C LEU A 82 7.10 -5.86 11.78
N LYS A 83 8.06 -5.58 10.89
CA LYS A 83 7.87 -4.60 9.81
C LYS A 83 6.72 -5.01 8.87
N ARG A 84 6.64 -6.29 8.52
CA ARG A 84 5.53 -6.82 7.69
C ARG A 84 4.20 -6.69 8.41
N PHE A 85 4.15 -7.07 9.67
CA PHE A 85 2.94 -6.96 10.50
C PHE A 85 2.46 -5.51 10.62
N LEU A 86 3.36 -4.56 10.93
CA LEU A 86 2.99 -3.15 11.07
C LEU A 86 2.46 -2.55 9.76
N ASN A 87 3.05 -2.92 8.62
CA ASN A 87 2.55 -2.51 7.32
C ASN A 87 1.14 -3.06 7.05
N GLU A 88 0.94 -4.36 7.29
CA GLU A 88 -0.35 -5.01 7.08
C GLU A 88 -1.43 -4.44 8.02
N PHE A 89 -1.09 -4.27 9.30
CA PHE A 89 -1.97 -3.70 10.31
C PHE A 89 -2.37 -2.27 9.95
N SER A 90 -1.41 -1.41 9.61
CA SER A 90 -1.67 -0.01 9.25
C SER A 90 -2.60 0.09 8.03
N PHE A 91 -2.39 -0.78 7.03
CA PHE A 91 -3.25 -0.84 5.86
C PHE A 91 -4.69 -1.24 6.21
N ARG A 92 -4.85 -2.36 6.93
CA ARG A 92 -6.18 -2.87 7.32
C ARG A 92 -6.91 -1.92 8.25
N TYR A 93 -6.23 -1.40 9.26
CA TYR A 93 -6.84 -0.45 10.19
C TYR A 93 -7.30 0.83 9.49
N SER A 94 -6.48 1.37 8.58
CA SER A 94 -6.87 2.54 7.78
C SER A 94 -8.11 2.25 6.93
N ALA A 95 -8.26 1.01 6.44
CA ALA A 95 -9.40 0.63 5.60
C ALA A 95 -10.67 0.52 6.44
N ILE A 96 -10.57 -0.12 7.60
CA ILE A 96 -11.69 -0.24 8.56
C ILE A 96 -12.11 1.16 9.07
N LYS A 97 -11.14 2.01 9.41
CA LYS A 97 -11.38 3.39 9.82
C LYS A 97 -12.10 4.18 8.71
N ALA A 98 -11.64 4.07 7.46
CA ALA A 98 -12.26 4.71 6.32
C ALA A 98 -13.70 4.22 6.05
N MET A 99 -13.98 2.92 6.23
CA MET A 99 -15.34 2.38 6.11
C MET A 99 -16.28 2.84 7.25
N ARG A 100 -15.74 3.06 8.46
CA ARG A 100 -16.51 3.50 9.63
C ARG A 100 -16.78 5.00 9.65
N GLU A 101 -15.77 5.80 9.30
CA GLU A 101 -15.83 7.27 9.38
C GLU A 101 -16.22 7.92 8.05
N GLY A 102 -16.05 7.21 6.93
CA GLY A 102 -16.55 7.66 5.64
C GLY A 102 -18.08 7.58 5.59
N PRO A 103 -18.76 8.52 4.91
CA PRO A 103 -20.16 8.30 4.57
C PRO A 103 -20.27 6.99 3.76
N PRO A 104 -21.36 6.21 3.91
CA PRO A 104 -21.54 4.92 3.24
C PRO A 104 -21.42 5.01 1.71
N LEU A 105 -21.53 6.21 1.15
CA LEU A 105 -21.21 6.53 -0.24
C LEU A 105 -20.46 7.87 -0.26
N ALA A 106 -19.24 7.92 -0.81
CA ALA A 106 -18.52 9.19 -0.88
C ALA A 106 -19.16 10.06 -1.96
N LYS A 107 -19.55 11.30 -1.61
CA LYS A 107 -20.12 12.24 -2.58
C LYS A 107 -19.11 12.54 -3.68
N VAL A 108 -19.56 12.44 -4.92
CA VAL A 108 -18.77 12.71 -6.13
C VAL A 108 -18.41 14.20 -6.17
N PRO A 109 -17.12 14.56 -6.19
CA PRO A 109 -16.71 15.96 -6.37
C PRO A 109 -17.08 16.48 -7.77
N LYS A 110 -17.19 17.80 -7.94
CA LYS A 110 -17.40 18.39 -9.28
C LYS A 110 -16.19 18.14 -10.19
N GLY A 111 -16.44 17.82 -11.46
CA GLY A 111 -15.40 17.57 -12.49
C GLY A 111 -16.01 17.10 -13.81
N ARG A 112 -15.29 17.29 -14.92
CA ARG A 112 -15.82 17.07 -16.28
C ARG A 112 -15.97 15.59 -16.61
N ASN A 113 -15.01 14.75 -16.19
CA ASN A 113 -15.03 13.30 -16.37
C ASN A 113 -14.90 12.55 -15.02
N PRO A 114 -15.35 11.28 -14.93
CA PRO A 114 -15.22 10.45 -13.73
C PRO A 114 -13.79 10.43 -13.16
N THR A 115 -12.80 10.35 -14.04
CA THR A 115 -11.37 10.37 -13.66
C THR A 115 -10.98 11.65 -12.91
N GLU A 116 -11.36 12.84 -13.39
CA GLU A 116 -11.07 14.12 -12.72
C GLU A 116 -11.80 14.26 -11.39
N ARG A 117 -13.05 13.78 -11.32
CA ARG A 117 -13.83 13.77 -10.08
C ARG A 117 -13.19 12.88 -9.02
N PHE A 118 -12.73 11.70 -9.41
CA PHE A 118 -12.00 10.80 -8.53
C PHE A 118 -10.65 11.39 -8.08
N ILE A 119 -9.88 12.03 -8.97
CA ILE A 119 -8.64 12.71 -8.58
C ILE A 119 -8.91 13.83 -7.58
N ASN A 120 -9.98 14.61 -7.78
CA ASN A 120 -10.39 15.65 -6.82
C ASN A 120 -10.80 15.05 -5.47
N HIS A 121 -11.44 13.88 -5.48
CA HIS A 121 -11.77 13.13 -4.26
C HIS A 121 -10.48 12.74 -3.51
N LEU A 122 -9.49 12.17 -4.21
CA LEU A 122 -8.19 11.80 -3.63
C LEU A 122 -7.45 13.01 -3.05
N ARG A 123 -7.51 14.18 -3.71
CA ARG A 123 -6.90 15.42 -3.20
C ARG A 123 -7.56 15.90 -1.92
N ALA A 124 -8.89 15.79 -1.82
CA ALA A 124 -9.63 16.17 -0.62
C ALA A 124 -9.37 15.19 0.53
N ALA A 125 -9.29 13.89 0.23
CA ALA A 125 -9.09 12.82 1.21
C ALA A 125 -7.64 12.74 1.73
N ASN A 126 -6.63 13.03 0.90
CA ASN A 126 -5.22 12.86 1.24
C ASN A 126 -4.40 14.15 1.05
N ARG A 127 -4.04 14.77 2.18
CA ARG A 127 -3.19 15.98 2.23
C ARG A 127 -1.82 15.78 1.56
N SER A 128 -1.21 14.60 1.67
CA SER A 128 0.09 14.32 1.04
C SER A 128 -0.04 14.22 -0.48
N PHE A 129 -1.13 13.62 -0.97
CA PHE A 129 -1.44 13.57 -2.39
C PHE A 129 -1.68 14.96 -2.97
N ASP A 130 -2.45 15.81 -2.28
CA ASP A 130 -2.65 17.20 -2.70
C ASP A 130 -1.35 18.00 -2.72
N LYS A 131 -0.49 17.85 -1.70
CA LYS A 131 0.84 18.49 -1.67
C LYS A 131 1.72 18.03 -2.83
N LEU A 132 1.73 16.73 -3.13
CA LEU A 132 2.50 16.17 -4.25
C LEU A 132 2.06 16.81 -5.58
N LEU A 133 0.76 16.85 -5.85
CA LEU A 133 0.23 17.41 -7.09
C LEU A 133 0.44 18.92 -7.21
N LYS A 134 0.43 19.65 -6.09
CA LYS A 134 0.77 21.08 -6.06
C LYS A 134 2.26 21.31 -6.36
N ARG A 135 3.14 20.46 -5.85
CA ARG A 135 4.60 20.60 -6.01
C ARG A 135 5.08 20.12 -7.38
N THR A 136 4.50 19.06 -7.90
CA THR A 136 4.95 18.41 -9.13
C THR A 136 3.74 17.94 -9.94
N PRO A 137 3.01 18.87 -10.59
CA PRO A 137 1.79 18.55 -11.33
C PRO A 137 2.06 17.59 -12.51
N GLU A 138 3.25 17.63 -13.09
CA GLU A 138 3.68 16.81 -14.22
C GLU A 138 3.73 15.31 -13.94
N VAL A 139 3.76 14.92 -12.66
CA VAL A 139 3.76 13.51 -12.26
C VAL A 139 2.42 12.85 -12.59
N LEU A 140 1.33 13.62 -12.52
CA LEU A 140 0.00 13.17 -12.93
C LEU A 140 -0.12 13.33 -14.45
N ARG A 141 0.00 12.22 -15.16
CA ARG A 141 -0.23 12.17 -16.60
C ARG A 141 -1.66 11.75 -16.84
N LYS A 142 -2.42 12.63 -17.50
CA LYS A 142 -3.82 12.39 -17.89
C LYS A 142 -3.88 11.98 -19.35
N ASP A 143 -4.81 11.10 -19.69
CA ASP A 143 -5.08 10.60 -21.04
C ASP A 143 -3.81 10.22 -21.80
N ALA A 144 -3.03 9.30 -21.24
CA ALA A 144 -1.66 9.05 -21.69
C ALA A 144 -1.33 7.56 -21.77
N TYR A 145 -0.34 7.25 -22.59
CA TYR A 145 0.15 5.90 -22.81
C TYR A 145 1.39 5.60 -21.94
N VAL A 146 1.37 4.45 -21.27
CA VAL A 146 2.50 3.92 -20.52
C VAL A 146 3.18 2.83 -21.33
N LYS A 147 4.51 2.88 -21.43
CA LYS A 147 5.31 1.88 -22.15
C LYS A 147 5.63 0.69 -21.24
N GLY A 148 5.29 -0.52 -21.66
CA GLY A 148 5.66 -1.77 -20.99
C GLY A 148 7.04 -2.28 -21.41
N ALA A 149 7.54 -3.31 -20.70
CA ALA A 149 8.84 -3.93 -21.00
C ALA A 149 8.84 -4.65 -22.35
N SER A 150 7.68 -5.16 -22.77
CA SER A 150 7.45 -5.73 -24.11
C SER A 150 7.53 -4.71 -25.25
N GLY A 151 7.66 -3.41 -24.96
CA GLY A 151 7.60 -2.34 -25.95
C GLY A 151 6.18 -1.90 -26.31
N ARG A 152 5.15 -2.63 -25.89
CA ARG A 152 3.74 -2.24 -26.05
C ARG A 152 3.43 -0.98 -25.25
N ARG A 153 2.43 -0.23 -25.72
CA ARG A 153 1.92 0.98 -25.08
C ARG A 153 0.49 0.72 -24.60
N TYR A 154 0.23 0.99 -23.33
CA TYR A 154 -1.07 0.79 -22.70
C TYR A 154 -1.66 2.14 -22.32
N HIS A 155 -2.92 2.36 -22.70
CA HIS A 155 -3.64 3.60 -22.42
C HIS A 155 -4.24 3.60 -21.01
N TYR A 156 -4.13 4.73 -20.32
CA TYR A 156 -4.74 5.01 -19.03
C TYR A 156 -5.28 6.45 -19.01
N ASP A 157 -6.48 6.64 -18.45
CA ASP A 157 -7.11 7.95 -18.30
C ASP A 157 -6.35 8.85 -17.33
N ALA A 158 -5.73 8.26 -16.30
CA ALA A 158 -4.71 8.93 -15.52
C ALA A 158 -3.72 7.93 -14.90
N PHE A 159 -2.45 8.32 -14.81
CA PHE A 159 -1.46 7.57 -14.05
C PHE A 159 -0.39 8.44 -13.39
N ILE A 160 0.21 7.90 -12.34
CA ILE A 160 1.35 8.44 -11.60
C ILE A 160 2.35 7.29 -11.45
N ILE A 161 3.63 7.55 -11.76
CA ILE A 161 4.72 6.62 -11.49
C ILE A 161 5.86 7.41 -10.85
N ILE A 162 6.09 7.18 -9.57
CA ILE A 162 7.17 7.79 -8.78
C ILE A 162 8.14 6.69 -8.41
N ARG A 163 9.33 6.74 -9.02
CA ARG A 163 10.42 5.86 -8.66
C ARG A 163 11.02 6.29 -7.32
N PRO A 164 11.33 5.35 -6.41
CA PRO A 164 12.02 5.71 -5.19
C PRO A 164 13.46 6.10 -5.53
N PRO A 165 14.00 7.21 -4.99
CA PRO A 165 15.43 7.50 -5.09
C PRO A 165 16.25 6.32 -4.53
N LEU A 166 17.42 6.04 -5.13
CA LEU A 166 18.29 4.90 -4.76
C LEU A 166 18.54 4.82 -3.24
N LEU A 167 18.88 5.95 -2.61
CA LEU A 167 19.11 6.04 -1.17
C LEU A 167 17.84 5.75 -0.35
N SER A 168 16.67 6.20 -0.80
CA SER A 168 15.40 5.96 -0.09
C SER A 168 14.96 4.49 -0.13
N ARG A 169 15.30 3.76 -1.20
CA ARG A 169 15.06 2.32 -1.29
C ARG A 169 15.87 1.56 -0.24
N ILE A 170 17.08 2.03 0.07
CA ILE A 170 17.96 1.44 1.08
C ILE A 170 17.56 1.89 2.51
N ILE A 171 17.23 3.17 2.70
CA ILE A 171 17.01 3.79 4.02
C ILE A 171 15.56 3.77 4.51
N ARG A 172 14.58 3.64 3.61
CA ARG A 172 13.14 3.57 3.98
C ARG A 172 12.46 2.30 3.47
N GLY A 173 13.11 1.55 2.58
CA GLY A 173 12.50 0.37 1.95
C GLY A 173 11.29 0.73 1.09
N SER A 174 11.19 1.97 0.59
CA SER A 174 10.05 2.42 -0.22
C SER A 174 10.11 1.77 -1.60
N GLY A 175 9.01 1.12 -2.00
CA GLY A 175 8.86 0.48 -3.31
C GLY A 175 8.62 1.46 -4.47
N GLY A 176 8.60 2.77 -4.18
CA GLY A 176 8.01 3.79 -5.06
C GLY A 176 6.51 3.92 -4.82
N TYR A 177 5.88 4.80 -5.59
CA TYR A 177 4.43 4.93 -5.62
C TYR A 177 3.96 4.89 -7.07
N SER A 178 2.92 4.11 -7.34
CA SER A 178 2.24 4.19 -8.62
C SER A 178 0.73 4.06 -8.48
N LEU A 179 0.02 4.93 -9.19
CA LEU A 179 -1.43 4.98 -9.27
C LEU A 179 -1.82 4.86 -10.73
N PHE A 180 -2.74 3.96 -11.03
CA PHE A 180 -3.30 3.78 -12.36
C PHE A 180 -4.82 3.90 -12.29
N ILE A 181 -5.40 4.77 -13.11
CA ILE A 181 -6.84 4.99 -13.18
C ILE A 181 -7.30 4.71 -14.60
N LYS A 182 -8.38 3.92 -14.73
CA LYS A 182 -8.98 3.61 -16.02
C LYS A 182 -10.50 3.73 -15.95
N GLU A 183 -11.07 4.45 -16.89
CA GLU A 183 -12.50 4.64 -17.05
C GLU A 183 -13.07 3.56 -17.97
N LEU A 184 -14.14 2.91 -17.53
CA LEU A 184 -14.80 1.83 -18.23
C LEU A 184 -16.25 2.22 -18.52
N LYS A 185 -16.74 1.75 -19.67
CA LYS A 185 -18.14 1.94 -20.07
C LYS A 185 -19.12 1.09 -19.27
N ARG A 186 -18.64 -0.02 -18.70
CA ARG A 186 -19.42 -1.02 -17.96
C ARG A 186 -18.53 -1.68 -16.91
N GLU A 187 -19.16 -2.41 -16.00
CA GLU A 187 -18.48 -3.22 -14.99
C GLU A 187 -17.43 -4.17 -15.62
N PRO A 188 -16.22 -4.27 -15.04
CA PRO A 188 -15.17 -5.12 -15.57
C PRO A 188 -15.42 -6.59 -15.26
N GLY A 189 -15.45 -7.45 -16.29
CA GLY A 189 -15.43 -8.90 -16.08
C GLY A 189 -14.05 -9.44 -15.68
N GLU A 190 -13.99 -10.69 -15.22
CA GLU A 190 -12.74 -11.33 -14.78
C GLU A 190 -11.63 -11.32 -15.84
N ASP A 191 -11.98 -11.56 -17.11
CA ASP A 191 -11.03 -11.52 -18.22
C ASP A 191 -10.35 -10.15 -18.35
N TYR A 192 -11.10 -9.09 -18.05
CA TYR A 192 -10.56 -7.72 -18.08
C TYR A 192 -9.60 -7.49 -16.92
N ILE A 193 -9.91 -8.00 -15.72
CA ILE A 193 -9.02 -7.95 -14.57
C ILE A 193 -7.71 -8.68 -14.87
N LYS A 194 -7.79 -9.89 -15.45
CA LYS A 194 -6.62 -10.67 -15.86
C LYS A 194 -5.77 -9.90 -16.88
N LYS A 195 -6.41 -9.35 -17.92
CA LYS A 195 -5.74 -8.53 -18.93
C LYS A 195 -5.01 -7.34 -18.31
N ILE A 196 -5.69 -6.55 -17.47
CA ILE A 196 -5.04 -5.39 -16.81
C ILE A 196 -3.89 -5.84 -15.92
N THR A 197 -4.02 -6.97 -15.23
CA THR A 197 -2.96 -7.49 -14.37
C THR A 197 -1.70 -7.84 -15.18
N GLU A 198 -1.87 -8.40 -16.39
CA GLU A 198 -0.78 -8.64 -17.34
C GLU A 198 -0.16 -7.32 -17.86
N GLU A 199 -0.98 -6.33 -18.22
CA GLU A 199 -0.53 -4.98 -18.62
C GLU A 199 0.32 -4.34 -17.51
N LEU A 200 -0.16 -4.38 -16.27
CA LEU A 200 0.52 -3.82 -15.10
C LEU A 200 1.81 -4.56 -14.77
N ALA A 201 1.86 -5.88 -14.95
CA ALA A 201 3.08 -6.64 -14.75
C ALA A 201 4.17 -6.24 -15.77
N ASP A 202 3.77 -5.99 -17.01
CA ASP A 202 4.66 -5.52 -18.06
C ASP A 202 5.16 -4.08 -17.80
N ILE A 203 4.29 -3.18 -17.35
CA ILE A 203 4.64 -1.82 -16.92
C ILE A 203 5.58 -1.85 -15.70
N SER A 204 5.27 -2.68 -14.71
CA SER A 204 6.08 -2.82 -13.49
C SER A 204 7.49 -3.27 -13.81
N ARG A 205 7.65 -4.20 -14.76
CA ARG A 205 8.96 -4.65 -15.27
C ARG A 205 9.73 -3.53 -15.97
N ALA A 206 9.07 -2.70 -16.78
CA ALA A 206 9.73 -1.57 -17.46
C ALA A 206 10.15 -0.45 -16.49
N HIS A 207 9.33 -0.19 -15.47
CA HIS A 207 9.51 0.98 -14.61
C HIS A 207 10.18 0.68 -13.26
N GLY A 208 10.26 -0.58 -12.84
CA GLY A 208 10.86 -0.99 -11.58
C GLY A 208 10.09 -0.51 -10.35
N VAL A 209 8.77 -0.31 -10.50
CA VAL A 209 7.85 0.15 -9.44
C VAL A 209 6.62 -0.76 -9.50
N LEU A 210 6.17 -1.23 -8.33
CA LEU A 210 4.96 -2.06 -8.24
C LEU A 210 3.70 -1.19 -8.17
N PRO A 211 2.55 -1.66 -8.72
CA PRO A 211 1.28 -0.94 -8.68
C PRO A 211 0.84 -0.76 -7.23
N SER A 212 0.84 0.48 -6.75
CA SER A 212 0.47 0.80 -5.36
C SER A 212 -1.04 0.95 -5.20
N ARG A 213 -1.72 1.41 -6.26
CA ARG A 213 -3.18 1.49 -6.35
C ARG A 213 -3.60 1.41 -7.82
N VAL A 214 -4.58 0.57 -8.11
CA VAL A 214 -5.21 0.45 -9.42
C VAL A 214 -6.69 0.70 -9.24
N THR A 215 -7.23 1.67 -9.95
CA THR A 215 -8.63 2.09 -9.82
C THR A 215 -9.33 1.95 -11.17
N LEU A 216 -10.37 1.13 -11.21
CA LEU A 216 -11.29 1.05 -12.35
C LEU A 216 -12.57 1.80 -12.00
N ILE A 217 -12.93 2.77 -12.83
CA ILE A 217 -14.11 3.61 -12.61
C ILE A 217 -15.11 3.29 -13.71
N PHE A 218 -16.36 3.01 -13.36
CA PHE A 218 -17.44 2.87 -14.34
C PHE A 218 -18.69 3.59 -13.87
N LYS A 219 -19.54 4.00 -14.82
CA LYS A 219 -20.86 4.55 -14.49
C LYS A 219 -21.83 3.39 -14.26
N ALA A 220 -22.45 3.38 -13.09
CA ALA A 220 -23.39 2.34 -12.72
C ALA A 220 -24.67 2.45 -13.57
N PRO A 221 -25.22 1.32 -14.06
CA PRO A 221 -26.52 1.31 -14.72
C PRO A 221 -27.66 1.63 -13.74
N ARG A 222 -28.83 1.99 -14.27
CA ARG A 222 -30.05 2.17 -13.45
C ARG A 222 -30.39 0.88 -12.71
N GLY A 223 -30.65 0.99 -11.41
CA GLY A 223 -30.96 -0.17 -10.56
C GLY A 223 -29.73 -0.97 -10.14
N TYR A 224 -28.53 -0.37 -10.17
CA TYR A 224 -27.31 -0.98 -9.67
C TYR A 224 -27.46 -1.43 -8.21
N ALA A 225 -27.35 -2.75 -8.00
CA ALA A 225 -27.52 -3.39 -6.70
C ALA A 225 -26.19 -3.74 -6.02
N GLY A 226 -25.07 -3.40 -6.64
CA GLY A 226 -23.71 -3.76 -6.21
C GLY A 226 -22.91 -4.43 -7.33
N ILE A 227 -21.63 -4.69 -7.06
CA ILE A 227 -20.75 -5.48 -7.95
C ILE A 227 -21.19 -6.93 -7.94
N ASP A 228 -21.01 -7.60 -9.08
CA ASP A 228 -21.17 -9.03 -9.24
C ASP A 228 -20.41 -9.83 -8.16
N GLU A 229 -21.05 -10.85 -7.57
CA GLU A 229 -20.51 -11.55 -6.41
C GLU A 229 -19.17 -12.27 -6.71
N ASP A 230 -19.01 -12.81 -7.92
CA ASP A 230 -17.76 -13.46 -8.33
C ASP A 230 -16.64 -12.43 -8.45
N LEU A 231 -16.94 -11.27 -9.05
CA LEU A 231 -15.99 -10.16 -9.12
C LEU A 231 -15.62 -9.60 -7.74
N TYR A 232 -16.60 -9.50 -6.83
CA TYR A 232 -16.37 -9.10 -5.44
C TYR A 232 -15.43 -10.07 -4.75
N ARG A 233 -15.74 -11.37 -4.77
CA ARG A 233 -14.93 -12.45 -4.18
C ARG A 233 -13.52 -12.43 -4.76
N LYS A 234 -13.38 -12.18 -6.07
CA LYS A 234 -12.07 -12.12 -6.72
C LYS A 234 -11.20 -10.97 -6.21
N VAL A 235 -11.78 -9.78 -6.10
CA VAL A 235 -11.03 -8.57 -5.75
C VAL A 235 -10.77 -8.50 -4.24
N VAL A 236 -11.79 -8.83 -3.44
CA VAL A 236 -11.78 -8.68 -1.98
C VAL A 236 -11.19 -9.92 -1.29
N ASP A 237 -11.76 -11.09 -1.54
CA ASP A 237 -11.44 -12.32 -0.79
C ASP A 237 -10.16 -12.98 -1.32
N GLU A 238 -10.11 -13.27 -2.61
CA GLU A 238 -8.94 -13.91 -3.23
C GLU A 238 -7.76 -12.94 -3.40
N GLY A 239 -8.08 -11.68 -3.68
CA GLY A 239 -7.12 -10.64 -4.01
C GLY A 239 -6.50 -10.78 -5.40
N VAL A 240 -6.30 -9.65 -6.06
CA VAL A 240 -5.63 -9.59 -7.37
C VAL A 240 -4.13 -9.64 -7.19
N HIS A 241 -3.43 -10.50 -7.92
CA HIS A 241 -1.99 -10.72 -7.79
C HIS A 241 -1.25 -10.52 -9.11
N LEU A 242 -0.11 -9.84 -9.08
CA LEU A 242 0.74 -9.71 -10.26
C LEU A 242 1.30 -11.08 -10.70
N PRO A 243 1.26 -11.41 -12.00
CA PRO A 243 1.96 -12.56 -12.54
C PRO A 243 3.48 -12.34 -12.45
N GLY A 244 4.20 -13.32 -11.88
CA GLY A 244 5.65 -13.27 -11.76
C GLY A 244 6.20 -14.20 -10.68
N LYS A 245 7.53 -14.13 -10.44
CA LYS A 245 8.24 -15.02 -9.49
C LYS A 245 7.79 -14.85 -8.03
N ARG A 246 7.26 -13.69 -7.64
CA ARG A 246 6.72 -13.45 -6.31
C ARG A 246 5.25 -13.06 -6.42
N ARG A 247 4.39 -13.83 -5.76
CA ARG A 247 2.95 -13.56 -5.65
C ARG A 247 2.78 -12.25 -4.86
N THR A 248 2.57 -11.16 -5.61
CA THR A 248 2.49 -9.80 -5.05
C THR A 248 1.05 -9.34 -5.20
N ARG A 249 0.35 -9.15 -4.07
CA ARG A 249 -1.02 -8.63 -4.07
C ARG A 249 -1.02 -7.17 -4.53
N ILE A 250 -1.99 -6.82 -5.36
CA ILE A 250 -2.23 -5.47 -5.86
C ILE A 250 -3.39 -4.89 -5.09
N ASN A 251 -3.27 -3.62 -4.73
CA ASN A 251 -4.37 -2.81 -4.21
C ASN A 251 -5.27 -2.41 -5.38
N PHE A 252 -6.18 -3.31 -5.71
CA PHE A 252 -7.13 -3.16 -6.81
C PHE A 252 -8.45 -2.64 -6.26
N GLN A 253 -8.97 -1.56 -6.85
CA GLN A 253 -10.21 -0.92 -6.45
C GLN A 253 -11.10 -0.74 -7.65
N ILE A 254 -12.37 -1.08 -7.48
CA ILE A 254 -13.44 -0.80 -8.42
C ILE A 254 -14.30 0.30 -7.82
N VAL A 255 -14.67 1.28 -8.65
CA VAL A 255 -15.47 2.43 -8.27
C VAL A 255 -16.66 2.52 -9.21
N ALA A 256 -17.86 2.37 -8.66
CA ALA A 256 -19.10 2.57 -9.37
C ALA A 256 -19.60 4.00 -9.09
N GLU A 257 -19.78 4.80 -10.15
CA GLU A 257 -20.41 6.12 -10.06
C GLU A 257 -21.93 5.96 -10.20
N LEU A 258 -22.66 6.23 -9.12
CA LEU A 258 -24.12 6.14 -9.05
C LEU A 258 -24.79 7.38 -9.67
N GLU A 259 -26.04 7.24 -10.10
CA GLU A 259 -26.81 8.33 -10.70
C GLU A 259 -27.04 9.51 -9.74
N ASP A 260 -27.06 9.24 -8.43
CA ASP A 260 -27.22 10.25 -7.38
C ASP A 260 -25.95 11.09 -7.13
N GLY A 261 -24.88 10.83 -7.89
CA GLY A 261 -23.61 11.52 -7.74
C GLY A 261 -22.85 11.07 -6.50
N THR A 262 -22.95 9.78 -6.15
CA THR A 262 -22.11 9.16 -5.13
C THR A 262 -21.27 8.02 -5.71
N TYR A 263 -20.17 7.70 -5.02
CA TYR A 263 -19.29 6.60 -5.37
C TYR A 263 -19.49 5.43 -4.41
N ASP A 264 -19.65 4.25 -5.00
CA ASP A 264 -19.51 2.97 -4.32
C ASP A 264 -18.11 2.38 -4.60
N PHE A 265 -17.40 1.97 -3.55
CA PHE A 265 -15.99 1.56 -3.62
C PHE A 265 -15.79 0.13 -3.16
N ILE A 266 -15.19 -0.70 -4.02
CA ILE A 266 -14.98 -2.12 -3.71
C ILE A 266 -13.57 -2.56 -4.10
N PRO A 267 -12.74 -2.96 -3.12
CA PRO A 267 -12.80 -2.54 -1.72
C PRO A 267 -12.54 -1.03 -1.59
N ALA A 268 -13.00 -0.44 -0.49
CA ALA A 268 -12.57 0.89 -0.09
C ALA A 268 -11.07 0.87 0.29
N ILE A 269 -10.21 1.35 -0.60
CA ILE A 269 -8.78 1.45 -0.36
C ILE A 269 -8.48 2.82 0.26
N PRO A 270 -8.10 2.87 1.54
CA PRO A 270 -7.73 4.11 2.20
C PRO A 270 -6.41 4.61 1.61
N ASP A 271 -6.25 5.91 1.58
CA ASP A 271 -4.96 6.49 1.27
C ASP A 271 -4.04 6.43 2.50
N ILE A 272 -2.92 5.71 2.38
CA ILE A 272 -1.97 5.55 3.49
C ILE A 272 -1.07 6.81 3.59
N PRO A 273 -1.09 7.55 4.70
CA PRO A 273 -0.18 8.66 4.92
C PRO A 273 1.28 8.17 4.96
N GLY A 274 2.17 8.85 4.23
CA GLY A 274 3.63 8.58 4.25
C GLY A 274 4.17 7.59 3.21
N VAL A 275 3.31 7.04 2.35
CA VAL A 275 3.75 6.28 1.15
C VAL A 275 4.22 7.22 0.03
N LEU A 276 3.61 8.41 -0.03
CA LEU A 276 4.01 9.48 -0.93
C LEU A 276 5.19 10.27 -0.34
N PRO A 277 6.20 10.62 -1.15
CA PRO A 277 7.38 11.37 -0.69
C PRO A 277 7.06 12.78 -0.20
#